data_AF-A0A1F6L7F2-F1
#
_entry.id   AF-A0A1F6L7F2-F1
#
_cell.length_a   1.000
_cell.length_b   1.000
_cell.length_c   1.000
_cell.angle_alpha   90.00
_cell.angle_beta   90.00
_cell.angle_gamma   90.00
#
_symmetry.space_group_name_H-M   'P 1'
#
loop_
_entity.id
_entity.type
_entity.pdbx_description
1 polymer ?
#
loop_
_entity_poly.entity_id
_entity_poly.type
_entity_poly.pdbx_seq_one_letter_code
_entity_poly.pdbx_strand_id
1 'polypeptide(L)'
;MPDFPGVIARRCASHFAKYLAVGVIWTILPIASLWLLIDHWRLPAIWVSAIVYGALFVTKYTAYVFIGMLKADPVKYILVAGVFSALNVFIVWLFVDCFHLPAASAGLLNTTGLFLARFFAFSRLGILRDPPDKKGP
;
A
#
# COMPACT_ATOMS: atom_id res chain seq x y z
N MET A 1 27.16 8.37 -17.33
CA MET A 1 27.30 6.93 -17.66
C MET A 1 25.89 6.39 -17.83
N PRO A 2 25.47 5.94 -19.01
CA PRO A 2 24.13 5.37 -19.20
C PRO A 2 24.05 4.03 -18.46
N ASP A 3 23.18 3.94 -17.47
CA ASP A 3 22.94 2.72 -16.71
C ASP A 3 22.39 1.63 -17.63
N PHE A 4 23.05 0.47 -17.66
CA PHE A 4 22.59 -0.67 -18.45
C PHE A 4 21.19 -1.12 -17.98
N PRO A 5 20.24 -1.36 -18.91
CA PRO A 5 18.84 -1.67 -18.58
C PRO A 5 18.69 -2.91 -17.67
N GLY A 6 19.63 -3.86 -17.74
CA GLY A 6 19.63 -5.04 -16.88
C GLY A 6 19.97 -4.79 -15.41
N VAL A 7 20.76 -3.76 -15.09
CA VAL A 7 21.13 -3.43 -13.70
C VAL A 7 19.99 -2.73 -12.98
N ILE A 8 19.29 -1.84 -13.69
CA ILE A 8 18.08 -1.15 -13.23
C ILE A 8 16.98 -2.18 -12.91
N ALA A 9 16.76 -3.15 -13.80
CA ALA A 9 15.76 -4.20 -13.60
C ALA A 9 16.04 -5.06 -12.36
N ARG A 10 17.30 -5.45 -12.12
CA ARG A 10 17.68 -6.25 -10.93
C ARG A 10 17.52 -5.48 -9.62
N ARG A 11 17.88 -4.19 -9.58
CA ARG A 11 17.64 -3.35 -8.39
C ARG A 11 16.14 -3.20 -8.13
N CYS A 12 15.35 -2.85 -9.14
CA CYS A 12 13.89 -2.76 -9.02
C CYS A 12 13.27 -4.06 -8.51
N ALA A 13 13.71 -5.23 -8.99
CA ALA A 13 13.21 -6.52 -8.54
C ALA A 13 13.51 -6.80 -7.06
N SER A 14 14.70 -6.45 -6.57
CA SER A 14 15.06 -6.63 -5.15
C SER A 14 14.25 -5.71 -4.22
N HIS A 15 14.05 -4.45 -4.64
CA HIS A 15 13.20 -3.49 -3.92
C HIS A 15 11.74 -3.93 -3.92
N PHE A 16 11.25 -4.42 -5.07
CA PHE A 16 9.89 -4.94 -5.20
C PHE A 16 9.67 -6.17 -4.32
N ALA A 17 10.61 -7.12 -4.24
CA ALA A 17 10.49 -8.30 -3.39
C ALA A 17 10.37 -7.95 -1.90
N LYS A 18 11.19 -7.03 -1.40
CA LYS A 18 11.09 -6.55 0.00
C LYS A 18 9.79 -5.79 0.24
N TYR A 19 9.40 -4.95 -0.72
CA TYR A 19 8.13 -4.21 -0.66
C TYR A 19 6.93 -5.15 -0.68
N LEU A 20 7.00 -6.24 -1.45
CA LEU A 20 5.96 -7.26 -1.56
C LEU A 20 5.87 -8.12 -0.31
N ALA A 21 7.00 -8.55 0.28
CA ALA A 21 6.99 -9.31 1.53
C ALA A 21 6.30 -8.55 2.68
N VAL A 22 6.62 -7.26 2.83
CA VAL A 22 5.93 -6.37 3.78
C VAL A 22 4.49 -6.13 3.31
N GLY A 23 4.30 -5.88 2.02
CA GLY A 23 3.02 -5.59 1.39
C GLY A 23 1.96 -6.66 1.58
N VAL A 24 2.32 -7.94 1.52
CA VAL A 24 1.39 -9.08 1.64
C VAL A 24 0.71 -9.09 3.01
N ILE A 25 1.49 -8.99 4.09
CA ILE A 25 0.95 -8.96 5.46
C ILE A 25 -0.04 -7.81 5.60
N TRP A 26 0.36 -6.63 5.13
CA TRP A 26 -0.48 -5.44 5.19
C TRP A 26 -1.58 -5.35 4.11
N THR A 27 -1.72 -6.39 3.28
CA THR A 27 -2.81 -6.55 2.29
C THR A 27 -3.86 -7.53 2.80
N ILE A 28 -3.43 -8.61 3.43
CA ILE A 28 -4.35 -9.60 4.02
C ILE A 28 -5.16 -8.97 5.15
N LEU A 29 -4.51 -8.16 6.00
CA LEU A 29 -5.13 -7.54 7.16
C LEU A 29 -6.36 -6.68 6.82
N PRO A 30 -6.31 -5.69 5.91
CA PRO A 30 -7.50 -4.96 5.49
C PRO A 30 -8.59 -5.84 4.88
N ILE A 31 -8.23 -6.81 4.03
CA ILE A 31 -9.22 -7.67 3.36
C ILE A 31 -9.98 -8.49 4.39
N ALA A 32 -9.27 -9.10 5.34
CA ALA A 32 -9.88 -9.87 6.42
C ALA A 32 -10.76 -8.98 7.32
N SER A 33 -10.30 -7.77 7.66
CA SER A 33 -11.09 -6.82 8.46
C SER A 33 -12.36 -6.36 7.73
N LEU A 34 -12.26 -6.04 6.43
CA LEU A 34 -13.42 -5.63 5.62
C LEU A 34 -14.44 -6.76 5.52
N TRP A 35 -13.99 -7.98 5.22
CA TRP A 35 -14.86 -9.16 5.18
C TRP A 35 -15.58 -9.39 6.52
N LEU A 36 -14.85 -9.36 7.63
CA LEU A 36 -15.44 -9.60 8.96
C LEU A 36 -16.44 -8.50 9.35
N LEU A 37 -16.10 -7.23 9.13
CA LEU A 37 -16.92 -6.11 9.61
C LEU A 37 -18.10 -5.80 8.66
N ILE A 38 -17.91 -5.95 7.36
CA ILE A 38 -18.95 -5.63 6.36
C ILE A 38 -19.80 -6.86 6.07
N ASP A 39 -19.19 -7.99 5.67
CA ASP A 39 -19.98 -9.15 5.24
C ASP A 39 -20.59 -9.89 6.44
N HIS A 40 -19.85 -10.06 7.54
CA HIS A 40 -20.35 -10.79 8.72
C HIS A 40 -21.13 -9.90 9.70
N TRP A 41 -20.67 -8.68 10.01
CA TRP A 41 -21.36 -7.76 10.93
C TRP A 41 -22.28 -6.73 10.25
N ARG A 42 -22.36 -6.72 8.92
CA ARG A 42 -23.28 -5.86 8.14
C ARG A 42 -23.10 -4.35 8.43
N LEU A 43 -21.90 -3.93 8.81
CA LEU A 43 -21.61 -2.51 9.04
C LEU A 43 -21.49 -1.74 7.71
N PRO A 44 -21.83 -0.44 7.67
CA PRO A 44 -21.75 0.33 6.43
C PRO A 44 -20.30 0.42 5.91
N ALA A 45 -20.11 0.13 4.62
CA ALA A 45 -18.77 -0.02 4.04
C ALA A 45 -17.93 1.26 4.16
N ILE A 46 -18.55 2.44 4.06
CA ILE A 46 -17.85 3.72 4.17
C ILE A 46 -17.19 3.93 5.54
N TRP A 47 -17.87 3.59 6.64
CA TRP A 47 -17.34 3.76 8.00
C TRP A 47 -16.25 2.73 8.28
N VAL A 48 -16.49 1.47 7.93
CA VAL A 48 -15.53 0.40 8.13
C VAL A 48 -14.25 0.65 7.34
N SER A 49 -14.38 0.97 6.04
CA SER A 49 -13.22 1.21 5.19
C SER A 49 -12.43 2.43 5.66
N ALA A 50 -13.08 3.52 6.08
CA ALA A 50 -12.39 4.68 6.64
C ALA A 50 -11.58 4.32 7.90
N ILE A 51 -12.16 3.56 8.83
CA ILE A 51 -11.48 3.12 10.05
C ILE A 51 -10.31 2.16 9.73
N VAL A 52 -10.57 1.13 8.92
CA VAL A 52 -9.57 0.10 8.58
C VAL A 52 -8.40 0.72 7.82
N TYR A 53 -8.66 1.47 6.75
CA TYR A 53 -7.60 2.10 5.96
C TYR A 53 -6.93 3.26 6.68
N GLY A 54 -7.63 3.96 7.59
CA GLY A 54 -7.06 4.97 8.49
C GLY A 54 -6.07 4.37 9.49
N ALA A 55 -6.46 3.28 10.17
CA ALA A 55 -5.57 2.56 11.08
C ALA A 55 -4.36 1.98 10.35
N LEU A 56 -4.56 1.43 9.15
CA LEU A 56 -3.49 0.92 8.30
C LEU A 56 -2.53 2.00 7.82
N PHE A 57 -3.02 3.22 7.57
CA PHE A 57 -2.16 4.33 7.19
C PHE A 57 -1.14 4.64 8.29
N VAL A 58 -1.59 4.74 9.54
CA VAL A 58 -0.73 5.04 10.70
C VAL A 58 0.26 3.90 10.95
N THR A 59 -0.23 2.65 10.97
CA THR A 59 0.60 1.47 11.23
C THR A 59 1.61 1.18 10.11
N LYS A 60 1.26 1.41 8.85
CA LYS A 60 2.24 1.33 7.74
C LYS A 60 3.31 2.39 7.86
N TYR A 61 2.94 3.63 8.20
CA TYR A 61 3.90 4.71 8.36
C TYR A 61 4.94 4.38 9.44
N THR A 62 4.48 3.96 10.62
CA THR A 62 5.38 3.59 11.73
C THR A 62 6.28 2.41 11.35
N ALA A 63 5.74 1.39 10.68
CA ALA A 63 6.52 0.25 10.19
C ALA A 63 7.60 0.68 9.18
N TYR A 64 7.28 1.55 8.23
CA TYR A 64 8.24 2.01 7.24
C TYR A 64 9.35 2.89 7.84
N VAL A 65 9.00 3.72 8.83
CA VAL A 65 9.98 4.52 9.59
C VAL A 65 10.90 3.59 10.39
N PHE A 66 10.34 2.59 11.08
CA PHE A 66 11.11 1.63 11.87
C PHE A 66 12.08 0.79 11.03
N ILE A 67 11.65 0.36 9.84
CA ILE A 67 12.48 -0.41 8.89
C ILE A 67 13.51 0.49 8.17
N GLY A 68 13.43 1.82 8.33
CA GLY A 68 14.33 2.76 7.67
C GLY A 68 14.15 2.83 6.15
N MET A 69 13.00 2.37 5.63
CA MET A 69 12.72 2.23 4.20
C MET A 69 12.38 3.57 3.52
N LEU A 70 11.95 4.56 4.30
CA LEU A 70 11.59 5.88 3.83
C LEU A 70 12.74 6.87 3.99
N LYS A 71 12.99 7.69 2.95
CA LYS A 71 13.73 8.95 3.11
C LYS A 71 12.94 9.88 4.04
N ALA A 72 13.65 10.77 4.74
CA ALA A 72 13.11 11.70 5.73
C ALA A 72 12.27 12.85 5.11
N ASP A 73 11.30 12.50 4.26
CA ASP A 73 10.32 13.43 3.70
C ASP A 73 8.90 12.95 4.03
N PRO A 74 8.47 13.12 5.29
CA PRO A 74 7.18 12.62 5.76
C PRO A 74 6.00 13.28 5.05
N VAL A 75 6.17 14.51 4.55
CA VAL A 75 5.12 15.27 3.87
C VAL A 75 4.74 14.60 2.55
N LYS A 76 5.74 14.24 1.72
CA LYS A 76 5.47 13.52 0.46
C LYS A 76 4.81 12.17 0.71
N TYR A 77 5.23 11.46 1.75
CA TYR A 77 4.59 10.21 2.12
C TYR A 77 3.13 10.41 2.51
N ILE A 78 2.84 11.35 3.40
CA ILE A 78 1.49 11.62 3.89
C ILE A 78 0.57 12.00 2.73
N LEU A 79 1.03 12.85 1.81
CA LEU A 79 0.25 13.24 0.63
C LEU A 79 -0.09 12.04 -0.25
N VAL A 80 0.91 11.26 -0.66
CA VAL A 80 0.69 10.12 -1.55
C VAL A 80 -0.12 9.04 -0.84
N ALA A 81 0.30 8.62 0.35
CA ALA A 81 -0.39 7.57 1.09
C ALA A 81 -1.81 7.99 1.47
N GLY A 82 -2.05 9.27 1.80
CA GLY A 82 -3.36 9.83 2.10
C GLY A 82 -4.29 9.81 0.90
N VAL A 83 -3.83 10.29 -0.27
CA VAL A 83 -4.61 10.23 -1.52
C VAL A 83 -4.98 8.79 -1.86
N PHE A 84 -4.02 7.86 -1.77
CA PHE A 84 -4.29 6.45 -2.02
C PHE A 84 -5.22 5.84 -0.97
N SER A 85 -5.17 6.26 0.29
CA SER A 85 -6.11 5.78 1.32
C SER A 85 -7.53 6.30 1.09
N ALA A 86 -7.70 7.58 0.73
CA ALA A 86 -9.00 8.13 0.34
C ALA A 86 -9.57 7.39 -0.89
N LEU A 87 -8.70 7.11 -1.88
CA LEU A 87 -9.08 6.34 -3.06
C LEU A 87 -9.48 4.90 -2.70
N ASN A 88 -8.80 4.26 -1.75
CA ASN A 88 -9.20 2.94 -1.24
C ASN A 88 -10.62 2.96 -0.68
N VAL A 89 -10.93 3.93 0.20
CA VAL A 89 -12.26 4.08 0.81
C VAL A 89 -13.32 4.29 -0.27
N PHE A 90 -13.05 5.19 -1.21
CA PHE A 90 -13.98 5.48 -2.32
C PHE A 90 -14.25 4.25 -3.20
N ILE A 91 -13.21 3.51 -3.59
CA ILE A 91 -13.37 2.32 -4.45
C ILE A 91 -14.11 1.21 -3.71
N VAL A 92 -13.79 0.96 -2.43
CA VAL A 92 -14.50 -0.07 -1.65
C VAL A 92 -15.96 0.30 -1.47
N TRP A 93 -16.27 1.57 -1.15
CA TRP A 93 -17.64 2.05 -1.10
C TRP A 93 -18.36 1.86 -2.44
N LEU A 94 -17.73 2.24 -3.56
CA LEU A 94 -18.31 2.08 -4.90
C LEU A 94 -18.58 0.60 -5.22
N PHE A 95 -17.64 -0.29 -4.94
CA PHE A 95 -17.76 -1.72 -5.23
C PHE A 95 -18.80 -2.42 -4.35
N VAL A 96 -18.81 -2.13 -3.05
CA VAL A 96 -19.70 -2.79 -2.10
C VAL A 96 -21.10 -2.17 -2.12
N ASP A 97 -21.21 -0.86 -1.95
CA ASP A 97 -22.50 -0.21 -1.76
C ASP A 97 -23.19 0.11 -3.10
N CYS A 98 -22.45 0.48 -4.15
CA CYS A 98 -23.05 0.75 -5.46
C CYS A 98 -23.16 -0.51 -6.33
N PHE A 99 -22.08 -1.29 -6.46
CA PHE A 99 -22.06 -2.49 -7.32
C PHE A 99 -22.43 -3.79 -6.62
N HIS A 100 -22.68 -3.77 -5.30
CA HIS A 100 -23.16 -4.93 -4.53
C HIS A 100 -22.19 -6.13 -4.61
N LEU A 101 -20.89 -5.87 -4.76
CA LEU A 101 -19.86 -6.90 -4.73
C LEU A 101 -19.56 -7.33 -3.29
N PRO A 102 -19.24 -8.62 -3.06
CA PRO A 102 -18.76 -9.08 -1.75
C PRO A 102 -17.54 -8.27 -1.28
N ALA A 103 -17.49 -7.89 0.00
CA ALA A 103 -16.44 -7.00 0.51
C ALA A 103 -15.04 -7.63 0.36
N ALA A 104 -14.93 -8.95 0.48
CA ALA A 104 -13.68 -9.67 0.22
C ALA A 104 -13.17 -9.47 -1.22
N SER A 105 -14.03 -9.64 -2.23
CA SER A 105 -13.68 -9.48 -3.64
C SER A 105 -13.36 -8.03 -3.98
N ALA A 106 -14.17 -7.10 -3.47
CA ALA A 106 -13.94 -5.66 -3.61
C ALA A 106 -12.60 -5.25 -3.00
N GLY A 107 -12.31 -5.71 -1.78
CA GLY A 107 -11.06 -5.48 -1.07
C GLY A 107 -9.85 -6.03 -1.81
N LEU A 108 -9.94 -7.24 -2.37
CA LEU A 108 -8.86 -7.87 -3.13
C LEU A 108 -8.53 -7.09 -4.42
N LEU A 109 -9.55 -6.77 -5.22
CA LEU A 109 -9.38 -6.01 -6.47
C LEU A 109 -8.81 -4.62 -6.21
N ASN A 110 -9.41 -3.91 -5.25
CA ASN A 110 -8.96 -2.58 -4.87
C ASN A 110 -7.52 -2.59 -4.34
N THR A 111 -7.21 -3.50 -3.40
CA THR A 111 -5.88 -3.53 -2.77
C THR A 111 -4.81 -3.94 -3.78
N THR A 112 -5.08 -4.90 -4.66
CA THR A 112 -4.10 -5.31 -5.70
C THR A 112 -3.83 -4.19 -6.70
N GLY A 113 -4.89 -3.55 -7.22
CA GLY A 113 -4.76 -2.46 -8.18
C GLY A 113 -4.01 -1.25 -7.60
N LEU A 114 -4.41 -0.82 -6.39
CA LEU A 114 -3.77 0.32 -5.74
C LEU A 114 -2.37 0.01 -5.20
N PHE A 115 -2.07 -1.25 -4.86
CA PHE A 115 -0.72 -1.64 -4.47
C PHE A 115 0.28 -1.41 -5.61
N LEU A 116 -0.06 -1.84 -6.83
CA LEU A 116 0.78 -1.61 -8.01
C LEU A 116 0.93 -0.12 -8.32
N ALA A 117 -0.18 0.62 -8.36
CA ALA A 117 -0.14 2.06 -8.62
C ALA A 117 0.68 2.81 -7.55
N ARG A 118 0.59 2.43 -6.28
CA ARG A 118 1.37 3.02 -5.19
C ARG A 118 2.86 2.71 -5.34
N PHE A 119 3.23 1.49 -5.73
CA PHE A 119 4.63 1.14 -6.01
C PHE A 119 5.21 2.01 -7.13
N PHE A 120 4.48 2.19 -8.24
CA PHE A 120 4.91 3.07 -9.32
C PHE A 120 5.04 4.54 -8.88
N ALA A 121 4.10 5.05 -8.08
CA ALA A 121 4.16 6.40 -7.53
C ALA A 121 5.39 6.59 -6.63
N PHE A 122 5.66 5.65 -5.72
CA PHE A 122 6.82 5.71 -4.83
C PHE A 122 8.15 5.59 -5.57
N SER A 123 8.21 4.76 -6.61
CA SER A 123 9.38 4.64 -7.48
C SER A 123 9.64 5.93 -8.26
N ARG A 124 8.60 6.52 -8.87
CA ARG A 124 8.70 7.81 -9.59
C ARG A 124 9.10 8.98 -8.70
N LEU A 125 8.63 9.01 -7.46
CA LEU A 125 8.90 10.10 -6.51
C LEU A 125 10.21 9.93 -5.74
N GLY A 126 10.95 8.83 -5.95
CA GLY A 126 12.24 8.59 -5.30
C GLY A 126 12.17 8.52 -3.77
N ILE A 127 11.00 8.14 -3.23
CA ILE A 127 10.73 8.09 -1.78
C ILE A 127 11.37 6.84 -1.15
N LEU A 128 11.52 5.78 -1.95
CA LEU A 128 12.16 4.54 -1.54
C LEU A 128 13.66 4.79 -1.30
N ARG A 129 14.14 4.47 -0.10
CA ARG A 129 15.57 4.53 0.22
C ARG A 129 16.30 3.37 -0.46
N ASP A 130 17.40 3.66 -1.15
CA ASP A 130 18.31 2.63 -1.64
C ASP A 130 18.85 1.81 -0.46
N PRO A 131 19.11 0.50 -0.64
CA PRO A 131 19.75 -0.29 0.40
C PRO A 131 21.14 0.33 0.64
N PRO A 132 21.67 0.29 1.88
CA PRO A 132 23.06 0.67 2.09
C PRO A 132 23.91 -0.12 1.11
N ASP A 133 24.64 0.59 0.24
CA ASP A 133 25.57 -0.02 -0.71
C ASP A 133 26.51 -0.87 0.14
N LYS A 134 26.56 -2.18 -0.10
CA LYS A 134 27.55 -3.06 0.52
C LYS A 134 28.91 -2.76 -0.14
N LYS A 135 29.36 -1.52 -0.07
CA LYS A 135 30.77 -1.18 -0.15
C LYS A 135 31.24 -1.20 1.30
N GLY A 136 31.74 -2.36 1.69
CA GLY A 136 32.55 -2.47 2.89
C GLY A 136 33.77 -1.54 2.78
N PRO A 137 34.42 -1.26 3.92
CA PRO A 137 35.58 -0.37 4.02
C PRO A 137 36.72 -0.76 3.06
#